data_AF-A0A8S1NZY1-F1
#
_entry.id   AF-A0A8S1NZY1-F1
#
_cell.length_a   1.000
_cell.length_b   1.000
_cell.length_c   1.000
_cell.angle_alpha   90.00
_cell.angle_beta   90.00
_cell.angle_gamma   90.00
#
_symmetry.space_group_name_H-M   'P 1'
#
loop_
_entity.id
_entity.type
_entity.pdbx_description
1 polymer ?
#
loop_
_entity_poly.entity_id
_entity_poly.type
_entity_poly.pdbx_seq_one_letter_code
_entity_poly.pdbx_strand_id
1 'polypeptide(L)'
;MEYFLTRFTVYGNPFYNLNAGRNHADWENKSRLRKSLNRFQQSEEGQALPRKFTDQQINGIRWGLPVVGLFLGRFMGDIYCASSSIYMKGILAVVGLTIFNKIGMDIKNDNDISYWTANYPKLPSDIQKALSHGDARYTTRWID
;
A
#
# COMPACT_ATOMS: atom_id res chain seq x y z
N MET A 1 -1.73 1.64 -5.19
CA MET A 1 -0.40 2.04 -5.68
C MET A 1 -0.41 3.42 -6.33
N GLU A 2 -1.49 3.83 -7.01
CA GLU A 2 -1.69 5.25 -7.34
C GLU A 2 -1.63 6.12 -6.08
N TYR A 3 -2.33 5.74 -5.00
CA TYR A 3 -2.22 6.41 -3.70
C TYR A 3 -0.81 6.40 -3.07
N PHE A 4 0.03 5.41 -3.37
CA PHE A 4 1.42 5.33 -2.89
C PHE A 4 2.28 6.39 -3.58
N LEU A 5 2.21 6.44 -4.92
CA LEU A 5 2.86 7.48 -5.71
C LEU A 5 2.32 8.88 -5.38
N THR A 6 1.02 8.99 -5.05
CA THR A 6 0.37 10.27 -4.72
C THR A 6 0.67 10.73 -3.30
N ARG A 7 0.81 9.87 -2.27
CA ARG A 7 1.15 10.35 -0.91
C ARG A 7 2.61 10.76 -0.73
N PHE A 8 3.53 10.26 -1.57
CA PHE A 8 4.87 10.85 -1.72
C PHE A 8 4.83 12.27 -2.31
N THR A 9 3.69 12.72 -2.85
CA THR A 9 3.49 14.10 -3.33
C THR A 9 2.87 15.03 -2.27
N VAL A 10 2.15 14.49 -1.27
CA VAL A 10 1.42 15.29 -0.27
C VAL A 10 2.29 15.65 0.94
N TYR A 11 3.20 14.76 1.34
CA TYR A 11 4.27 15.10 2.27
C TYR A 11 5.52 15.35 1.45
N GLY A 12 5.72 16.62 1.07
CA GLY A 12 6.72 17.09 0.12
C GLY A 12 7.95 16.20 0.04
N ASN A 13 8.05 15.44 -1.05
CA ASN A 13 9.34 14.97 -1.49
C ASN A 13 10.18 16.23 -1.83
N PRO A 14 11.37 16.44 -1.21
CA PRO A 14 12.30 17.49 -1.65
C PRO A 14 12.73 17.34 -3.12
N PHE A 15 12.38 16.25 -3.79
CA PHE A 15 12.72 15.95 -5.18
C PHE A 15 11.61 16.29 -6.20
N TYR A 16 10.54 17.01 -5.83
CA TYR A 16 9.42 17.23 -6.74
C TYR A 16 9.59 18.34 -7.78
N ASN A 17 10.75 19.03 -7.90
CA ASN A 17 10.71 20.27 -8.69
C ASN A 17 11.96 20.72 -9.45
N LEU A 18 12.82 19.81 -9.93
CA LEU A 18 13.91 20.24 -10.82
C LEU A 18 14.07 19.29 -12.02
N ASN A 19 13.43 19.69 -13.11
CA ASN A 19 13.78 19.37 -14.50
C ASN A 19 13.64 17.92 -14.98
N ALA A 20 12.46 17.57 -15.50
CA ALA A 20 12.40 16.70 -16.67
C ALA A 20 11.02 16.84 -17.33
N GLY A 21 10.96 17.36 -18.56
CA GLY A 21 9.76 17.35 -19.40
C GLY A 21 9.29 15.93 -19.73
N ARG A 22 8.69 15.25 -18.75
CA ARG A 22 8.19 13.88 -18.85
C ARG A 22 6.73 13.86 -18.50
N ASN A 23 5.98 13.17 -19.34
CA ASN A 23 4.54 13.03 -19.23
C ASN A 23 4.21 12.26 -17.94
N HIS A 24 3.66 12.94 -16.93
CA HIS A 24 3.24 12.34 -15.65
C HIS A 24 2.20 11.21 -15.81
N ALA A 25 1.68 11.02 -17.02
CA ALA A 25 0.68 10.03 -17.43
C ALA A 25 1.27 8.79 -18.15
N ASP A 26 2.58 8.58 -18.17
CA ASP A 26 3.16 7.34 -18.73
C ASP A 26 2.86 6.12 -17.84
N TRP A 27 1.73 5.48 -18.14
CA TRP A 27 1.22 4.30 -17.45
C TRP A 27 2.17 3.09 -17.59
N GLU A 28 2.88 3.00 -18.71
CA GLU A 28 3.79 1.90 -19.01
C GLU A 28 5.04 1.99 -18.13
N ASN A 29 5.60 3.20 -18.01
CA ASN A 29 6.73 3.44 -17.11
C ASN A 29 6.37 3.19 -15.64
N LYS A 30 5.20 3.63 -15.18
CA LYS A 30 4.72 3.35 -13.81
C LYS A 30 4.55 1.85 -13.57
N SER A 31 4.02 1.12 -14.55
CA SER A 31 3.84 -0.34 -14.48
C SER A 31 5.18 -1.07 -14.39
N ARG A 32 6.16 -0.69 -15.22
CA ARG A 32 7.51 -1.24 -15.21
C ARG A 32 8.24 -0.95 -13.91
N LEU A 33 8.13 0.27 -13.39
CA LEU A 33 8.72 0.64 -12.10
C LEU A 33 8.13 -0.23 -10.98
N ARG A 34 6.81 -0.38 -10.93
CA ARG A 34 6.13 -1.28 -9.98
C ARG A 34 6.65 -2.72 -10.07
N LYS A 35 6.79 -3.26 -11.28
CA LYS A 35 7.30 -4.63 -11.50
C LYS A 35 8.73 -4.77 -10.98
N SER A 36 9.59 -3.81 -11.28
CA SER A 36 10.99 -3.81 -10.84
C SER A 36 11.14 -3.72 -9.32
N LEU A 37 10.36 -2.85 -8.65
CA LEU A 37 10.39 -2.71 -7.20
C LEU A 37 9.89 -3.97 -6.49
N ASN A 38 8.84 -4.62 -7.03
CA ASN A 38 8.36 -5.90 -6.51
C ASN A 38 9.41 -7.01 -6.64
N ARG A 39 10.16 -7.04 -7.75
CA ARG A 39 11.24 -8.02 -7.94
C ARG A 39 12.40 -7.82 -6.98
N PHE A 40 12.80 -6.57 -6.76
CA PHE A 40 13.78 -6.27 -5.73
C PHE A 40 13.30 -6.72 -4.36
N GLN A 41 12.04 -6.43 -3.99
CA GLN A 41 11.48 -6.89 -2.72
C GLN A 41 11.46 -8.42 -2.55
N GLN A 42 11.46 -9.16 -3.65
CA GLN A 42 11.51 -10.62 -3.67
C GLN A 42 12.95 -11.17 -3.73
N SER A 43 13.94 -10.35 -4.09
CA SER A 43 15.35 -10.76 -4.13
C SER A 43 15.94 -10.90 -2.73
N GLU A 44 17.08 -11.58 -2.62
CA GLU A 44 17.80 -11.74 -1.35
C GLU A 44 18.15 -10.38 -0.72
N GLU A 45 18.52 -9.40 -1.56
CA GLU A 45 18.83 -8.03 -1.14
C GLU A 45 17.61 -7.33 -0.52
N GLY A 46 16.42 -7.50 -1.12
CA GLY A 46 15.19 -6.89 -0.62
C GLY A 46 14.61 -7.60 0.60
N GLN A 47 14.79 -8.92 0.71
CA GLN A 47 14.35 -9.71 1.88
C GLN A 47 15.23 -9.49 3.11
N ALA A 48 16.52 -9.17 2.92
CA ALA A 48 17.43 -8.84 4.02
C ALA A 48 17.10 -7.51 4.71
N LEU A 49 16.31 -6.64 4.07
CA LEU A 49 15.94 -5.34 4.62
C LEU A 49 14.81 -5.46 5.64
N PRO A 50 14.91 -4.76 6.79
CA PRO A 50 13.91 -4.83 7.85
C PRO A 50 12.55 -4.31 7.37
N ARG A 51 11.49 -5.08 7.63
CA ARG A 51 10.09 -4.70 7.45
C ARG A 51 9.43 -4.51 8.81
N LYS A 52 8.50 -3.55 8.89
CA LYS A 52 7.70 -3.30 10.10
C LYS A 52 6.72 -4.45 10.36
N PHE A 53 6.13 -5.00 9.30
CA PHE A 53 5.31 -6.21 9.33
C PHE A 53 5.74 -7.19 8.24
N THR A 54 5.62 -8.49 8.53
CA THR A 54 5.84 -9.53 7.51
C THR A 54 4.66 -9.62 6.54
N ASP A 55 4.90 -10.14 5.34
CA ASP A 55 3.84 -10.28 4.32
C ASP A 55 2.70 -11.21 4.81
N GLN A 56 3.03 -12.21 5.63
CA GLN A 56 2.04 -13.06 6.30
C GLN A 56 1.17 -12.28 7.28
N GLN A 57 1.75 -11.39 8.09
CA GLN A 57 1.00 -10.54 9.01
C GLN A 57 0.09 -9.57 8.25
N ILE A 58 0.59 -8.94 7.18
CA ILE A 58 -0.21 -8.01 6.35
C ILE A 58 -1.36 -8.74 5.66
N ASN A 59 -1.12 -9.93 5.12
CA ASN A 59 -2.17 -10.74 4.51
C ASN A 59 -3.20 -11.19 5.56
N GLY A 60 -2.74 -11.58 6.75
CA GLY A 60 -3.62 -11.91 7.88
C GLY A 60 -4.48 -10.72 8.31
N ILE A 61 -3.89 -9.53 8.42
CA ILE A 61 -4.61 -8.28 8.74
C ILE A 61 -5.61 -7.92 7.63
N ARG A 62 -5.19 -8.00 6.36
CA ARG A 62 -6.01 -7.63 5.20
C ARG A 62 -7.27 -8.49 5.08
N TRP A 63 -7.16 -9.79 5.35
CA TRP A 63 -8.29 -10.71 5.26
C TRP A 63 -9.02 -10.91 6.58
N GLY A 64 -8.34 -10.75 7.71
CA GLY A 64 -8.90 -10.89 9.05
C GLY A 64 -9.69 -9.67 9.52
N LEU A 65 -9.22 -8.44 9.27
CA LEU A 65 -9.92 -7.21 9.67
C LEU A 65 -11.35 -7.13 9.10
N PRO A 66 -11.61 -7.41 7.80
CA PRO A 66 -12.97 -7.39 7.27
C PRO A 66 -13.91 -8.36 7.98
N VAL A 67 -13.42 -9.55 8.36
CA VAL A 67 -14.21 -10.54 9.11
C VAL A 67 -14.56 -9.99 10.49
N VAL A 68 -13.58 -9.43 11.20
CA VAL A 68 -13.80 -8.76 12.48
C VAL A 68 -14.81 -7.61 12.35
N GLY A 69 -14.68 -6.79 11.30
CA GLY A 69 -15.59 -5.70 10.99
C GLY A 69 -17.02 -6.16 10.70
N LEU A 70 -17.19 -7.30 10.01
CA LEU A 70 -18.50 -7.94 9.80
C LEU A 70 -19.16 -8.33 11.13
N PHE A 71 -18.41 -8.98 12.01
CA PHE A 71 -18.93 -9.42 13.32
C PHE A 71 -19.26 -8.22 14.22
N LEU A 72 -18.38 -7.22 14.30
CA LEU A 72 -18.62 -5.99 15.05
C LEU A 72 -19.80 -5.20 14.49
N GLY A 73 -19.90 -5.06 13.17
CA GLY A 73 -21.03 -4.39 12.52
C GLY A 73 -22.35 -5.10 12.76
N ARG A 74 -22.36 -6.44 12.71
CA ARG A 74 -23.53 -7.23 13.07
C ARG A 74 -23.90 -7.08 14.55
N PHE A 75 -22.92 -7.17 15.45
CA PHE A 75 -23.13 -7.02 16.89
C PHE A 75 -23.67 -5.64 17.27
N MET A 76 -23.13 -4.58 16.67
CA MET A 76 -23.67 -3.22 16.77
C MET A 76 -25.12 -3.17 16.24
N GLY A 77 -25.42 -3.81 15.11
CA GLY A 77 -26.78 -3.93 14.61
C GLY A 77 -27.73 -4.66 15.56
N ASP A 78 -27.25 -5.69 16.25
CA ASP A 78 -28.04 -6.43 17.23
C ASP A 78 -28.32 -5.61 18.51
N ILE A 79 -27.41 -4.72 18.91
CA ILE A 79 -27.59 -3.84 20.07
C ILE A 79 -28.49 -2.63 19.76
N TYR A 80 -28.25 -1.95 18.64
CA TYR A 80 -28.87 -0.65 18.35
C TYR A 80 -30.15 -0.72 17.51
N CYS A 81 -30.48 -1.87 16.90
CA CYS A 81 -31.70 -2.03 16.12
C CYS A 81 -32.68 -3.00 16.77
N ALA A 82 -33.98 -2.68 16.69
CA ALA A 82 -35.05 -3.57 17.13
C ALA A 82 -34.94 -4.96 16.46
N SER A 83 -35.36 -6.01 17.18
CA SER A 83 -35.19 -7.41 16.78
C SER A 83 -35.71 -7.76 15.37
N SER A 84 -36.67 -7.00 14.84
CA SER A 84 -37.34 -7.24 13.56
C SER A 84 -36.67 -6.61 12.33
N SER A 85 -35.72 -5.67 12.48
CA SER A 85 -35.11 -5.00 11.33
C SER A 85 -33.86 -5.72 10.83
N ILE A 86 -34.06 -6.80 10.08
CA ILE A 86 -32.99 -7.57 9.42
C ILE A 86 -32.17 -6.67 8.47
N TYR A 87 -32.82 -5.70 7.83
CA TYR A 87 -32.17 -4.78 6.89
C TYR A 87 -31.16 -3.85 7.58
N MET A 88 -31.50 -3.27 8.74
CA MET A 88 -30.57 -2.37 9.45
C MET A 88 -29.38 -3.14 10.03
N LYS A 89 -29.59 -4.37 10.50
CA LYS A 89 -28.51 -5.27 10.94
C LYS A 89 -27.57 -5.61 9.79
N GLY A 90 -28.12 -5.86 8.60
CA GLY A 90 -27.35 -6.08 7.37
C GLY A 90 -26.53 -4.85 6.96
N ILE A 91 -27.12 -3.66 6.99
CA ILE A 91 -26.43 -2.41 6.66
C ILE A 91 -25.25 -2.18 7.60
N LEU A 92 -25.45 -2.34 8.91
CA LEU A 92 -24.37 -2.14 9.89
C LEU A 92 -23.25 -3.18 9.74
N ALA A 93 -23.56 -4.43 9.40
CA ALA A 93 -22.57 -5.44 9.07
C ALA A 93 -21.75 -5.07 7.81
N VAL A 94 -22.40 -4.55 6.77
CA VAL A 94 -21.72 -4.09 5.54
C VAL A 94 -20.88 -2.84 5.78
N VAL A 95 -21.35 -1.90 6.61
CA VAL A 95 -20.57 -0.73 7.03
C VAL A 95 -19.34 -1.16 7.81
N GLY A 96 -19.48 -2.11 8.74
CA GLY A 96 -18.35 -2.70 9.46
C GLY A 96 -17.32 -3.35 8.52
N LEU A 97 -17.79 -4.17 7.56
CA LEU A 97 -16.93 -4.77 6.54
C LEU A 97 -16.12 -3.71 5.77
N THR A 98 -16.78 -2.67 5.27
CA THR A 98 -16.16 -1.66 4.41
C THR A 98 -15.13 -0.81 5.16
N ILE A 99 -15.45 -0.37 6.38
CA ILE A 99 -14.51 0.39 7.23
C ILE A 99 -13.25 -0.44 7.50
N PHE A 100 -13.42 -1.69 7.94
CA PHE A 100 -12.29 -2.52 8.33
C PHE A 100 -11.45 -3.00 7.12
N ASN A 101 -12.07 -3.17 5.95
CA ASN A 101 -11.35 -3.40 4.70
C ASN A 101 -10.46 -2.19 4.33
N LYS A 102 -10.98 -0.97 4.48
CA LYS A 102 -10.19 0.25 4.26
C LYS A 102 -9.01 0.34 5.22
N ILE A 103 -9.23 0.08 6.52
CA ILE A 103 -8.15 0.07 7.53
C ILE A 103 -7.06 -0.95 7.16
N GLY A 104 -7.44 -2.16 6.72
CA GLY A 104 -6.49 -3.17 6.26
C GLY A 104 -5.67 -2.72 5.04
N MET A 105 -6.30 -2.02 4.09
CA MET A 105 -5.61 -1.43 2.95
C MET A 105 -4.64 -0.31 3.36
N ASP A 106 -5.03 0.53 4.31
CA ASP A 106 -4.20 1.63 4.81
C ASP A 106 -2.96 1.10 5.55
N ILE A 107 -3.13 0.11 6.43
CA ILE A 107 -2.01 -0.55 7.14
C ILE A 107 -1.00 -1.15 6.14
N LYS A 108 -1.49 -1.81 5.10
CA LYS A 108 -0.62 -2.35 4.04
C LYS A 108 0.17 -1.24 3.35
N ASN A 109 -0.50 -0.16 2.97
CA ASN A 109 0.15 0.96 2.29
C ASN A 109 1.20 1.63 3.18
N ASP A 110 0.90 1.83 4.46
CA ASP A 110 1.83 2.42 5.42
C ASP A 110 3.05 1.52 5.66
N ASN A 111 2.87 0.19 5.68
CA ASN A 111 3.99 -0.75 5.76
C ASN A 111 4.87 -0.68 4.51
N ASP A 112 4.27 -0.65 3.32
CA ASP A 112 5.00 -0.52 2.06
C ASP A 112 5.80 0.80 2.04
N ILE A 113 5.20 1.93 2.44
CA ILE A 113 5.89 3.23 2.53
C ILE A 113 7.03 3.17 3.55
N SER A 114 6.75 2.68 4.76
CA SER A 114 7.74 2.59 5.83
C SER A 114 8.95 1.75 5.43
N TYR A 115 8.76 0.69 4.65
CA TYR A 115 9.86 -0.13 4.14
C TYR A 115 10.79 0.69 3.24
N TRP A 116 10.24 1.43 2.27
CA TRP A 116 11.05 2.21 1.33
C TRP A 116 11.71 3.41 2.00
N THR A 117 11.02 4.10 2.91
CA THR A 117 11.58 5.28 3.57
C THR A 117 12.65 4.92 4.60
N ALA A 118 12.43 3.89 5.41
CA ALA A 118 13.40 3.49 6.44
C ALA A 118 14.67 2.86 5.84
N ASN A 119 14.53 2.16 4.71
CA ASN A 119 15.65 1.48 4.07
C ASN A 119 16.29 2.28 2.93
N TYR A 120 15.76 3.46 2.58
CA TYR A 120 16.26 4.29 1.48
C TYR A 120 17.80 4.39 1.38
N PRO A 121 18.55 4.70 2.46
CA PRO A 121 20.01 4.82 2.38
C PRO A 121 20.73 3.48 2.14
N LYS A 122 20.08 2.35 2.42
CA LYS A 122 20.60 0.99 2.23
C LYS A 122 20.21 0.40 0.87
N LEU A 123 19.32 1.06 0.13
CA LEU A 123 18.89 0.58 -1.18
C LEU A 123 20.04 0.68 -2.20
N PRO A 124 20.10 -0.23 -3.17
CA PRO A 124 20.95 -0.07 -4.34
C PRO A 124 20.73 1.27 -5.06
N SER A 125 21.80 1.82 -5.65
CA SER A 125 21.79 3.17 -6.24
C SER A 125 20.86 3.33 -7.45
N ASP A 126 20.63 2.24 -8.18
CA ASP A 126 19.64 2.12 -9.25
C ASP A 126 18.21 2.30 -8.73
N ILE A 127 17.87 1.69 -7.60
CA ILE A 127 16.55 1.82 -6.96
C ILE A 127 16.37 3.20 -6.34
N GLN A 128 17.40 3.75 -5.67
CA GLN A 128 17.33 5.12 -5.16
C GLN A 128 17.08 6.13 -6.29
N LYS A 129 17.77 5.99 -7.43
CA LYS A 129 17.55 6.83 -8.62
C LYS A 129 16.15 6.64 -9.20
N ALA A 130 15.69 5.39 -9.30
CA ALA A 130 14.35 5.11 -9.81
C ALA A 130 13.23 5.68 -8.93
N LEU A 131 13.39 5.61 -7.61
CA LEU A 131 12.43 6.17 -6.65
C LEU A 131 12.45 7.70 -6.63
N SER A 132 13.63 8.32 -6.66
CA SER A 132 13.77 9.78 -6.70
C SER A 132 13.24 10.39 -8.00
N HIS A 133 13.45 9.71 -9.14
CA HIS A 133 13.04 10.21 -10.47
C HIS A 133 11.68 9.67 -10.94
N GLY A 134 11.09 8.71 -10.22
CA GLY A 134 9.85 8.04 -10.61
C GLY A 134 9.94 7.35 -11.98
N ASP A 135 11.11 6.81 -12.35
CA ASP A 135 11.37 6.25 -13.68
C ASP A 135 11.96 4.84 -13.59
N ALA A 136 11.30 3.90 -14.27
CA ALA A 136 11.73 2.52 -14.35
C ALA A 136 13.09 2.39 -15.05
N ARG A 137 13.45 3.28 -15.97
CA ARG A 137 14.71 3.16 -16.73
C ARG A 137 15.96 3.09 -15.83
N TYR A 138 15.87 3.59 -14.61
CA TYR A 138 16.97 3.50 -13.65
C TYR A 138 17.06 2.13 -12.97
N THR A 139 16.00 1.31 -12.93
CA THR A 139 16.01 -0.06 -12.37
C THR A 139 16.47 -1.11 -13.39
N THR A 140 17.61 -0.87 -14.03
CA THR A 140 18.15 -1.73 -15.11
C THR A 140 18.37 -3.18 -14.69
N ARG A 141 18.71 -3.46 -13.43
CA ARG A 141 18.90 -4.84 -12.91
C ARG A 141 17.60 -5.60 -12.68
N TRP A 142 16.46 -4.90 -12.66
CA TRP A 142 15.20 -5.43 -12.14
C TRP A 142 14.03 -5.34 -13.14
N ILE A 143 14.29 -4.78 -14.33
CA ILE A 143 13.27 -4.46 -15.35
C ILE A 143 12.74 -5.71 -16.08
N ASP A 144 13.55 -6.77 -16.28
CA ASP A 144 13.26 -7.86 -17.23
C ASP A 144 12.49 -9.05 -16.67
#